data_AF-A0A4Q6G4L1-F1
#
_entry.id   AF-A0A4Q6G4L1-F1
#
_cell.length_a   1.000
_cell.length_b   1.000
_cell.length_c   1.000
_cell.angle_alpha   90.00
_cell.angle_beta   90.00
_cell.angle_gamma   90.00
#
_symmetry.space_group_name_H-M   'P 1'
#
loop_
_entity.id
_entity.type
_entity.pdbx_description
1 polymer ?
#
loop_
_entity_poly.entity_id
_entity_poly.type
_entity_poly.pdbx_seq_one_letter_code
_entity_poly.pdbx_strand_id
1 'polypeptide(L)'
;FYLRTIANAILDQGVHVDNWTREQAMDLMVRQTFQQEREAAGKWTRVQLTSAQLPTYFVGVQEHFDTRKAVEASLGDKFNLKAYHDQVLSYGAPPVRFVRELMLDQPIQ
;
A
#
# COMPACT_ATOMS: atom_id res chain seq x y z
N PHE A 1 8.80 -8.17 -4.33
CA PHE A 1 7.62 -7.33 -4.57
C PHE A 1 7.25 -6.49 -3.34
N TYR A 2 6.88 -7.10 -2.20
CA TYR A 2 6.52 -6.38 -0.95
C TYR A 2 7.59 -5.41 -0.45
N LEU A 3 8.86 -5.81 -0.47
CA LEU A 3 9.95 -4.95 0.02
C LEU A 3 10.01 -3.61 -0.73
N ARG A 4 9.69 -3.60 -2.03
CA ARG A 4 9.67 -2.36 -2.82
C ARG A 4 8.51 -1.44 -2.46
N THR A 5 7.33 -1.98 -2.17
CA THR A 5 6.18 -1.15 -1.79
C THR A 5 6.38 -0.57 -0.39
N ILE A 6 6.96 -1.34 0.53
CA ILE A 6 7.37 -0.86 1.85
C ILE A 6 8.42 0.26 1.71
N ALA A 7 9.47 0.04 0.92
CA ALA A 7 10.52 1.04 0.69
C ALA A 7 9.96 2.35 0.10
N ASN A 8 8.99 2.26 -0.82
CA ASN A 8 8.32 3.43 -1.38
C ASN A 8 7.57 4.22 -0.31
N ALA A 9 6.87 3.55 0.61
CA ALA A 9 6.15 4.21 1.69
C ALA A 9 7.11 4.92 2.65
N ILE A 10 8.21 4.24 3.03
CA ILE A 10 9.25 4.81 3.89
C ILE A 10 9.95 5.98 3.19
N LEU A 11 10.26 5.86 1.89
CA LEU A 11 10.91 6.93 1.12
C LEU A 11 10.07 8.21 1.10
N ASP A 12 8.76 8.10 0.83
CA ASP A 12 7.85 9.26 0.75
C ASP A 12 7.76 9.98 2.10
N GLN A 13 7.56 9.23 3.19
CA GLN A 13 7.51 9.78 4.55
C GLN A 13 8.86 10.35 4.98
N GLY A 14 9.95 9.64 4.73
CA GLY A 14 11.30 10.10 5.03
C GLY A 14 11.64 11.43 4.35
N VAL A 15 11.28 11.59 3.08
CA VAL A 15 11.54 12.83 2.32
C VAL A 15 10.61 13.97 2.75
N HIS A 16 9.31 13.72 2.88
CA HIS A 16 8.34 14.81 3.11
C HIS A 16 8.12 15.17 4.58
N VAL A 17 8.49 14.30 5.53
CA VAL A 17 8.30 14.52 6.97
C VAL A 17 9.63 14.59 7.70
N ASP A 18 10.53 13.64 7.44
CA ASP A 18 11.80 13.52 8.18
C ASP A 18 12.97 14.28 7.53
N ASN A 19 12.72 15.01 6.44
CA ASN A 19 13.72 15.78 5.69
C ASN A 19 14.92 14.93 5.22
N TRP A 20 14.67 13.70 4.75
CA TRP A 20 15.74 12.83 4.28
C TRP A 20 16.56 13.44 3.15
N THR A 21 17.87 13.24 3.23
CA THR A 21 18.78 13.57 2.14
C THR A 21 18.73 12.51 1.03
N ARG A 22 19.32 12.84 -0.12
CA ARG A 22 19.45 11.89 -1.22
C ARG A 22 20.24 10.65 -0.80
N GLU A 23 21.29 10.81 0.00
CA GLU A 23 22.14 9.72 0.46
C GLU A 23 21.35 8.71 1.31
N GLN A 24 20.50 9.20 2.23
CA GLN A 24 19.62 8.37 3.05
C GLN A 24 18.59 7.63 2.18
N ALA A 25 17.97 8.33 1.22
CA ALA A 25 17.07 7.71 0.25
C ALA A 25 17.79 6.62 -0.57
N MET A 26 18.99 6.88 -1.08
CA MET A 26 19.73 5.91 -1.87
C MET A 26 20.20 4.71 -1.03
N ASP A 27 20.54 4.90 0.24
CA ASP A 27 20.88 3.81 1.16
C ASP A 27 19.70 2.85 1.35
N LEU A 28 18.52 3.38 1.68
CA LEU A 28 17.29 2.58 1.78
C LEU A 28 17.03 1.81 0.48
N MET A 29 17.08 2.51 -0.65
CA MET A 29 16.62 1.95 -1.92
C MET A 29 17.61 0.93 -2.50
N VAL A 30 18.91 1.17 -2.40
CA VAL A 30 19.94 0.29 -2.99
C VAL A 30 20.43 -0.75 -2.00
N ARG A 31 20.77 -0.35 -0.77
CA ARG A 31 21.45 -1.26 0.18
C ARG A 31 20.47 -2.05 1.04
N GLN A 32 19.41 -1.41 1.52
CA GLN A 32 18.46 -2.08 2.40
C GLN A 32 17.36 -2.82 1.63
N THR A 33 17.01 -2.34 0.43
CA THR A 33 15.92 -2.92 -0.37
C THR A 33 16.34 -3.42 -1.76
N PHE A 34 17.65 -3.51 -2.00
CA PHE A 34 18.28 -4.23 -3.12
C PHE A 34 17.83 -3.81 -4.52
N GLN A 35 17.48 -2.54 -4.71
CA GLN A 35 17.12 -2.01 -6.02
C GLN A 35 18.37 -1.58 -6.79
N GLN A 36 18.27 -1.58 -8.12
CA GLN A 36 19.33 -1.04 -8.96
C GLN A 36 19.45 0.47 -8.76
N GLU A 37 20.68 0.99 -8.79
CA GLU A 37 20.95 2.42 -8.58
C GLU A 37 20.13 3.32 -9.52
N ARG A 38 19.99 2.95 -10.79
CA ARG A 38 19.20 3.70 -11.77
C ARG A 38 17.71 3.74 -11.40
N GLU A 39 17.16 2.63 -10.87
CA GLU A 39 15.77 2.58 -10.40
C GLU A 39 15.58 3.44 -9.14
N ALA A 40 16.53 3.38 -8.20
CA ALA A 40 16.54 4.19 -6.99
C ALA A 40 16.62 5.70 -7.32
N ALA A 41 17.51 6.09 -8.24
CA ALA A 41 17.63 7.47 -8.71
C ALA A 41 16.34 7.98 -9.36
N GLY A 42 15.64 7.14 -10.13
CA GLY A 42 14.33 7.50 -10.69
C GLY A 42 13.27 7.73 -9.62
N LYS A 43 13.27 6.92 -8.55
CA LYS A 43 12.35 7.12 -7.42
C LYS A 43 12.69 8.35 -6.59
N TRP A 44 13.98 8.66 -6.43
CA TRP A 44 14.42 9.94 -5.85
C TRP A 44 13.86 11.13 -6.62
N THR A 45 13.97 11.15 -7.95
CA THR A 45 13.36 12.22 -8.76
C THR A 45 11.83 12.25 -8.60
N ARG A 46 11.17 11.08 -8.57
CA ARG A 46 9.71 11.01 -8.41
C ARG A 46 9.23 11.60 -7.08
N VAL A 47 9.86 11.24 -5.97
CA VAL A 47 9.44 11.72 -4.63
C VAL A 47 9.67 13.23 -4.46
N GLN A 48 10.57 13.84 -5.25
CA GLN A 48 10.70 15.31 -5.27
C GLN A 48 9.57 16.01 -6.04
N LEU A 49 8.94 15.32 -7.00
CA LEU A 49 7.93 15.89 -7.90
C LEU A 49 6.49 15.54 -7.50
N THR A 50 6.30 14.55 -6.63
CA THR A 50 4.99 14.07 -6.17
C THR A 50 5.06 13.76 -4.68
N SER A 51 3.95 13.94 -3.97
CA SER A 51 3.80 13.56 -2.56
C SER A 51 2.65 12.58 -2.37
N ALA A 52 2.72 11.76 -1.31
CA ALA A 52 1.70 10.79 -0.88
C ALA A 52 1.33 9.69 -1.90
N GLN A 53 1.90 9.71 -3.10
CA GLN A 53 1.58 8.76 -4.15
C GLN A 53 2.32 7.44 -3.97
N LEU A 54 3.60 7.47 -3.57
CA LEU A 54 4.42 6.28 -3.38
C LEU A 54 3.90 5.30 -2.30
N PRO A 55 3.33 5.75 -1.16
CA PRO A 55 2.76 4.89 -0.14
C PRO A 55 1.50 4.14 -0.59
N THR A 56 0.77 4.63 -1.60
CA THR A 56 -0.55 4.08 -1.98
C THR A 56 -0.52 2.58 -2.30
N TYR A 57 0.56 2.08 -2.88
CA TYR A 57 0.73 0.65 -3.17
C TYR A 57 0.81 -0.19 -1.89
N PHE A 58 1.50 0.30 -0.86
CA PHE A 58 1.66 -0.39 0.42
C PHE A 58 0.38 -0.28 1.26
N VAL A 59 -0.15 0.93 1.40
CA VAL A 59 -1.37 1.18 2.19
C VAL A 59 -2.56 0.42 1.58
N GLY A 60 -2.76 0.50 0.27
CA GLY A 60 -3.88 -0.18 -0.39
C GLY A 60 -3.84 -1.70 -0.24
N VAL A 61 -2.67 -2.34 -0.40
CA VAL A 61 -2.57 -3.80 -0.22
C VAL A 61 -2.73 -4.20 1.25
N GLN A 62 -2.21 -3.39 2.18
CA GLN A 62 -2.33 -3.65 3.61
C GLN A 62 -3.80 -3.57 4.06
N GLU A 63 -4.52 -2.51 3.67
CA GLU A 63 -5.95 -2.38 3.95
C GLU A 63 -6.78 -3.50 3.31
N HIS A 64 -6.43 -3.93 2.08
CA HIS A 64 -7.11 -5.05 1.45
C HIS A 64 -6.90 -6.36 2.22
N PHE A 65 -5.69 -6.62 2.72
CA PHE A 65 -5.42 -7.80 3.55
C PHE A 65 -6.12 -7.76 4.89
N ASP A 66 -6.16 -6.61 5.55
CA ASP A 66 -6.86 -6.45 6.82
C ASP A 66 -8.38 -6.54 6.62
N THR A 67 -8.90 -6.14 5.46
CA THR A 67 -10.29 -6.36 5.04
C THR A 67 -10.58 -7.84 4.84
N ARG A 68 -9.73 -8.55 4.09
CA ARG A 68 -9.89 -10.00 3.90
C ARG A 68 -9.90 -10.74 5.23
N LYS A 69 -8.94 -10.45 6.12
CA LYS A 69 -8.87 -11.06 7.45
C LYS A 69 -10.13 -10.80 8.27
N ALA A 70 -10.68 -9.59 8.22
CA ALA A 70 -11.90 -9.24 8.94
C ALA A 70 -13.13 -9.99 8.40
N VAL A 71 -13.27 -10.09 7.07
CA VAL A 71 -14.38 -10.84 6.43
C VAL A 71 -14.24 -12.34 6.69
N GLU A 72 -13.02 -12.89 6.58
CA GLU A 72 -12.73 -14.29 6.89
C GLU A 72 -13.07 -14.63 8.35
N ALA A 73 -12.70 -13.77 9.30
CA ALA A 73 -13.08 -13.93 10.70
C ALA A 73 -14.59 -13.84 10.93
N SER A 74 -15.29 -12.96 10.22
CA SER A 74 -16.75 -12.81 10.32
C SER A 74 -17.52 -14.02 9.77
N LEU A 75 -17.05 -14.61 8.66
CA LEU A 75 -17.72 -15.73 8.00
C LEU A 75 -17.30 -17.10 8.56
N GLY A 76 -16.13 -17.21 9.19
CA GLY A 76 -15.59 -18.47 9.71
C GLY A 76 -15.55 -19.56 8.63
N ASP A 77 -16.08 -20.74 8.93
CA ASP A 77 -16.11 -21.88 8.00
C ASP A 77 -16.91 -21.62 6.71
N LYS A 78 -17.73 -20.56 6.68
CA LYS A 78 -18.47 -20.16 5.47
C LYS A 78 -17.65 -19.27 4.54
N PHE A 79 -16.43 -18.88 4.93
CA PHE A 79 -15.59 -18.05 4.09
C PHE A 79 -15.24 -18.76 2.78
N ASN A 80 -15.41 -18.04 1.68
CA ASN A 80 -15.01 -18.49 0.36
C ASN A 80 -14.22 -17.39 -0.34
N LEU A 81 -12.95 -17.70 -0.68
CA LEU A 81 -12.04 -16.72 -1.26
C LEU A 81 -12.53 -16.18 -2.62
N LYS A 82 -13.18 -17.02 -3.44
CA LYS A 82 -13.72 -16.60 -4.73
C LYS A 82 -14.88 -15.62 -4.54
N ALA A 83 -15.84 -15.97 -3.68
CA ALA A 83 -16.98 -15.10 -3.38
C ALA A 83 -16.54 -13.76 -2.77
N TYR A 84 -15.52 -13.78 -1.89
CA TYR A 84 -14.89 -12.56 -1.37
C TYR A 84 -14.35 -11.66 -2.49
N HIS A 85 -13.55 -12.22 -3.42
CA HIS A 85 -12.99 -11.42 -4.52
C HIS A 85 -14.09 -10.92 -5.48
N ASP A 86 -15.07 -11.76 -5.81
CA ASP A 86 -16.20 -11.37 -6.67
C ASP A 86 -16.95 -10.18 -6.06
N GLN A 87 -17.22 -10.22 -4.75
CA GLN A 87 -17.90 -9.13 -4.04
C GLN A 87 -17.04 -7.87 -3.97
N VAL A 88 -15.77 -7.98 -3.55
CA VAL A 88 -14.85 -6.83 -3.46
C VAL A 88 -14.75 -6.09 -4.80
N LEU A 89 -14.59 -6.82 -5.90
CA LEU A 89 -14.43 -6.24 -7.24
C LEU A 89 -15.74 -5.65 -7.78
N SER A 90 -16.89 -6.11 -7.30
CA SER A 90 -18.20 -5.61 -7.73
C SER A 90 -18.43 -4.12 -7.41
N TYR A 91 -17.70 -3.56 -6.44
CA TYR A 91 -17.81 -2.16 -6.04
C TYR A 91 -16.99 -1.19 -6.92
N GLY A 92 -16.19 -1.71 -7.86
CA GLY A 92 -15.32 -0.89 -8.71
C GLY A 92 -14.05 -0.45 -7.97
N ALA A 93 -13.67 0.82 -8.12
CA ALA A 93 -12.42 1.38 -7.56
C ALA A 93 -12.62 2.56 -6.59
N PRO A 94 -13.50 2.46 -5.56
CA PRO A 94 -13.56 3.47 -4.52
C PRO A 94 -12.33 3.35 -3.58
N PRO A 95 -12.10 4.33 -2.69
CA PRO A 95 -11.12 4.22 -1.62
C PRO A 95 -11.27 2.89 -0.84
N VAL A 96 -10.14 2.22 -0.55
CA VAL A 96 -10.13 0.87 0.02
C VAL A 96 -10.87 0.80 1.37
N ARG A 97 -10.77 1.85 2.19
CA ARG A 97 -11.59 2.00 3.41
C ARG A 97 -13.10 1.86 3.18
N PHE A 98 -13.64 2.39 2.08
CA PHE A 98 -15.07 2.29 1.78
C PHE A 98 -15.45 0.89 1.28
N VAL A 99 -14.56 0.23 0.54
CA VAL A 99 -14.73 -1.18 0.20
C VAL A 99 -14.83 -2.03 1.47
N ARG A 100 -13.98 -1.75 2.47
CA ARG A 100 -14.03 -2.44 3.75
C ARG A 100 -15.38 -2.27 4.44
N GLU A 101 -15.89 -1.05 4.52
CA GLU A 101 -17.19 -0.76 5.15
C GLU A 101 -18.32 -1.49 4.43
N LEU A 102 -18.34 -1.45 3.09
CA LEU A 102 -19.31 -2.17 2.27
C LEU A 102 -19.24 -3.69 2.44
N MET A 103 -18.02 -4.26 2.55
CA MET A 103 -17.80 -5.68 2.76
C MET A 103 -18.23 -6.16 4.16
N LEU A 104 -18.25 -5.27 5.14
CA LEU A 104 -18.57 -5.57 6.54
C LEU A 104 -19.94 -5.02 6.97
N ASP A 105 -20.72 -4.47 6.02
CA ASP A 105 -22.01 -3.81 6.26
C ASP A 105 -21.94 -2.71 7.34
N GLN A 106 -20.89 -1.89 7.27
CA GLN A 106 -20.64 -0.77 8.18
C GLN A 106 -21.04 0.57 7.51
N PRO A 107 -21.43 1.59 8.29
CA PRO A 107 -21.68 2.93 7.77
C PRO A 107 -20.43 3.51 7.09
N ILE A 108 -20.61 4.18 5.95
CA ILE A 108 -19.53 4.88 5.25
C ILE A 108 -19.21 6.20 5.94
N GLN A 109 -17.94 6.42 6.32
CA GLN A 109 -17.48 7.63 7.05
C GLN A 109 -16.55 8.56 6.25
#